data_AF-A0A855VW41-F1
#
_entry.id   AF-A0A855VW41-F1
#
_cell.length_a   1.000
_cell.length_b   1.000
_cell.length_c   1.000
_cell.angle_alpha   90.00
_cell.angle_beta   90.00
_cell.angle_gamma   90.00
#
_symmetry.space_group_name_H-M   'P 1'
#
loop_
_entity.id
_entity.type
_entity.pdbx_description
1 polymer ?
#
loop_
_entity_poly.entity_id
_entity_poly.type
_entity_poly.pdbx_seq_one_letter_code
_entity_poly.pdbx_strand_id
1 'polypeptide(L)'
;MNIEEFVSEENHMCNLCGDLFYKIFDQEVIYDLPNNEFNKEIIYWLSQYLVGNLREPLDSISELNACKQIYVYETWLSLIKCPDELKLLAKRIILYLMD
;
A
#
# COMPACT_ATOMS: atom_id res chain seq x y z
N MET A 1 6.71 5.23 -10.83
CA MET A 1 6.59 3.97 -11.57
C MET A 1 5.35 4.07 -12.44
N ASN A 2 5.23 3.32 -13.53
CA ASN A 2 4.02 3.41 -14.35
C ASN A 2 2.89 2.53 -13.77
N ILE A 3 1.67 2.67 -14.31
CA ILE A 3 0.51 1.91 -13.84
C ILE A 3 0.69 0.40 -14.07
N GLU A 4 1.33 -0.01 -15.16
CA GLU A 4 1.57 -1.43 -15.47
C GLU A 4 2.53 -2.07 -14.45
N GLU A 5 3.55 -1.33 -14.02
CA GLU A 5 4.49 -1.75 -12.97
C GLU A 5 3.81 -1.81 -11.59
N PHE A 6 2.89 -0.87 -11.32
CA PHE A 6 2.13 -0.85 -10.08
C PHE A 6 1.11 -1.99 -10.01
N VAL A 7 0.45 -2.28 -11.14
CA VAL A 7 -0.52 -3.37 -11.32
C VAL A 7 0.19 -4.59 -11.90
N SER A 8 1.04 -5.21 -11.08
CA SER A 8 1.83 -6.39 -11.45
C SER A 8 1.10 -7.70 -11.13
N GLU A 9 1.36 -8.76 -11.91
CA GLU A 9 0.92 -10.13 -11.60
C GLU A 9 1.53 -10.68 -10.30
N GLU A 10 2.67 -10.13 -9.88
CA GLU A 10 3.36 -10.51 -8.65
C GLU A 10 2.68 -9.94 -7.40
N ASN A 11 1.72 -9.02 -7.57
CA ASN A 11 0.93 -8.45 -6.49
C ASN A 11 -0.57 -8.64 -6.77
N HIS A 12 -1.42 -8.18 -5.84
CA HIS A 12 -2.86 -8.33 -5.94
C HIS A 12 -3.60 -7.09 -6.43
N MET A 13 -2.88 -6.06 -6.92
CA MET A 13 -3.49 -4.84 -7.44
C MET A 13 -4.31 -5.09 -8.70
N CYS A 14 -4.00 -6.14 -9.47
CA CYS A 14 -4.78 -6.56 -10.63
C CYS A 14 -6.25 -6.91 -10.28
N ASN A 15 -6.54 -7.25 -9.02
CA ASN A 15 -7.90 -7.52 -8.55
C ASN A 15 -8.72 -6.24 -8.32
N LEU A 16 -8.07 -5.07 -8.29
CA LEU A 16 -8.70 -3.77 -8.06
C LEU A 16 -8.92 -2.96 -9.35
N CYS A 17 -8.73 -3.60 -10.51
CA CYS A 17 -8.78 -2.99 -11.84
C CYS A 17 -10.10 -2.28 -12.18
N GLY A 18 -10.03 -1.38 -13.17
CA GLY A 18 -11.17 -0.59 -13.67
C GLY A 18 -11.43 0.66 -12.83
N ASP A 19 -12.67 1.14 -12.80
CA ASP A 19 -13.04 2.39 -12.12
C ASP A 19 -12.68 2.41 -10.63
N LEU A 20 -12.63 1.24 -9.99
CA LEU A 20 -12.29 1.14 -8.57
C LEU A 20 -10.84 1.57 -8.32
N PHE A 21 -9.91 1.15 -9.16
CA PHE A 21 -8.50 1.55 -9.10
C PHE A 21 -8.35 3.08 -9.07
N TYR A 22 -8.99 3.75 -10.04
CA TYR A 22 -8.92 5.20 -10.18
C TYR A 22 -9.66 5.95 -9.06
N LYS A 23 -10.58 5.29 -8.34
CA LYS A 23 -11.23 5.86 -7.16
C LYS A 23 -10.35 5.75 -5.92
N ILE A 24 -9.66 4.62 -5.76
CA ILE A 24 -8.83 4.35 -4.59
C ILE A 24 -7.51 5.11 -4.65
N PHE A 25 -6.82 5.08 -5.80
CA PHE A 25 -5.43 5.50 -5.89
C PHE A 25 -5.22 6.87 -6.50
N ASP A 26 -4.23 7.59 -5.98
CA ASP A 26 -3.66 8.77 -6.61
C ASP A 26 -2.63 8.38 -7.67
N GLN A 27 -2.87 8.78 -8.92
CA GLN A 27 -2.00 8.41 -10.03
C GLN A 27 -0.71 9.22 -10.06
N GLU A 28 -0.74 10.48 -9.64
CA GLU A 28 0.45 11.33 -9.63
C GLU A 28 1.47 10.74 -8.65
N VAL A 29 1.01 10.30 -7.48
CA VAL A 29 1.84 9.61 -6.49
C VAL A 29 2.42 8.29 -7.03
N ILE A 30 1.64 7.51 -7.79
CA ILE A 30 2.14 6.29 -8.44
C ILE A 30 3.29 6.64 -9.41
N TYR A 31 3.10 7.67 -10.24
CA TYR A 31 4.11 8.10 -11.21
C TYR A 31 5.40 8.58 -10.54
N ASP A 32 5.28 9.30 -9.43
CA ASP A 32 6.42 9.82 -8.65
C ASP A 32 7.17 8.74 -7.85
N LEU A 33 6.54 7.58 -7.58
CA LEU A 33 7.16 6.53 -6.78
C LEU A 33 8.33 5.84 -7.53
N PRO A 34 9.57 5.82 -7.00
CA PRO A 34 10.68 5.17 -7.68
C PRO A 34 10.44 3.68 -7.93
N ASN A 35 10.71 3.18 -9.14
CA ASN A 35 10.60 1.75 -9.43
C ASN A 35 11.86 0.99 -8.95
N ASN A 36 11.88 0.67 -7.65
CA ASN A 36 12.92 -0.16 -7.04
C ASN A 36 12.28 -1.32 -6.26
N GLU A 37 13.09 -2.32 -5.91
CA GLU A 37 12.61 -3.54 -5.25
C GLU A 37 11.88 -3.27 -3.93
N PHE A 38 12.34 -2.31 -3.14
CA PHE A 38 11.69 -1.99 -1.88
C PHE A 38 10.30 -1.36 -2.08
N ASN A 39 10.14 -0.51 -3.09
CA ASN A 39 8.82 0.04 -3.43
C ASN A 39 7.87 -1.00 -4.01
N LYS A 40 8.38 -1.98 -4.76
CA LYS A 40 7.58 -3.13 -5.18
C LYS A 40 7.09 -3.95 -3.99
N GLU A 41 7.94 -4.16 -2.99
CA GLU A 41 7.58 -4.85 -1.74
C GLU A 41 6.52 -4.08 -0.94
N ILE A 42 6.64 -2.75 -0.86
CA ILE A 42 5.63 -1.87 -0.25
C ILE A 42 4.27 -2.02 -0.93
N ILE A 43 4.25 -2.08 -2.26
CA ILE A 43 3.02 -2.27 -3.05
C ILE A 43 2.46 -3.68 -2.86
N TYR A 44 3.33 -4.68 -2.80
CA TYR A 44 2.93 -6.06 -2.51
C TYR A 44 2.20 -6.15 -1.17
N TRP A 45 2.79 -5.62 -0.10
CA TRP A 45 2.16 -5.58 1.22
C TRP A 45 0.84 -4.80 1.23
N LEU A 46 0.77 -3.67 0.51
CA LEU A 46 -0.48 -2.92 0.38
C LEU A 46 -1.56 -3.76 -0.32
N SER A 47 -1.19 -4.47 -1.39
CA SER A 47 -2.11 -5.31 -2.14
C SER A 47 -2.65 -6.47 -1.29
N GLN A 48 -1.80 -7.08 -0.44
CA GLN A 48 -2.21 -8.09 0.54
C GLN A 48 -3.25 -7.53 1.52
N TYR A 49 -3.00 -6.34 2.07
CA TYR A 49 -3.94 -5.65 2.96
C TYR A 49 -5.29 -5.42 2.28
N LEU A 50 -5.29 -4.88 1.06
CA LEU A 50 -6.50 -4.54 0.32
C LEU A 50 -7.35 -5.76 -0.06
N VAL A 51 -6.75 -6.94 -0.21
CA VAL A 51 -7.49 -8.20 -0.40
C VAL A 51 -7.85 -8.92 0.90
N GLY A 52 -7.63 -8.28 2.06
CA GLY A 52 -8.12 -8.75 3.37
C GLY A 52 -7.08 -9.48 4.21
N ASN A 53 -5.81 -9.52 3.83
CA ASN A 53 -4.73 -9.99 4.70
C ASN A 53 -4.31 -8.87 5.66
N LEU A 54 -5.03 -8.75 6.78
CA LEU A 54 -4.93 -7.59 7.68
C LEU A 54 -3.78 -7.69 8.69
N ARG A 55 -3.04 -8.79 8.73
CA ARG A 55 -2.03 -9.09 9.76
C ARG A 55 -0.63 -9.26 9.18
N GLU A 56 -0.45 -10.17 8.24
CA GLU A 56 0.87 -10.54 7.71
C GLU A 56 1.67 -9.35 7.15
N PRO A 57 1.07 -8.42 6.37
CA PRO A 57 1.78 -7.24 5.91
C PRO A 57 2.35 -6.40 7.07
N LEU A 58 1.57 -6.23 8.13
CA LEU A 58 1.95 -5.42 9.28
C LEU A 58 3.01 -6.12 10.14
N ASP A 59 2.92 -7.45 10.27
CA ASP A 59 3.97 -8.27 10.89
C ASP A 59 5.30 -8.10 10.14
N SER A 60 5.31 -8.25 8.81
CA SER A 60 6.51 -8.04 7.99
C SER A 60 7.07 -6.62 8.09
N ILE A 61 6.20 -5.61 8.07
CA ILE A 61 6.62 -4.20 8.21
C ILE A 61 7.24 -3.96 9.60
N SER A 62 6.71 -4.58 10.66
CA SER A 62 7.19 -4.38 12.03
C SER A 62 8.61 -4.90 12.28
N GLU A 63 9.09 -5.83 11.45
CA GLU A 63 10.48 -6.33 11.50
C GLU A 63 11.50 -5.34 10.92
N LEU A 64 11.04 -4.32 10.17
CA LEU A 64 11.89 -3.29 9.59
C LEU A 64 12.35 -2.28 10.66
N ASN A 65 13.42 -1.53 10.37
CA ASN A 65 13.79 -0.39 11.22
C ASN A 65 12.76 0.75 11.12
N ALA A 66 12.73 1.63 12.13
CA ALA A 66 11.74 2.70 12.24
C ALA A 66 11.66 3.62 11.00
N CYS A 67 12.80 3.98 10.40
CA CYS A 67 12.81 4.83 9.20
C CYS A 67 12.12 4.15 8.03
N LYS A 68 12.36 2.85 7.83
CA LYS A 68 11.70 2.06 6.80
C LYS A 68 10.20 1.92 7.07
N GLN A 69 9.81 1.64 8.32
CA GLN A 69 8.39 1.55 8.70
C GLN A 69 7.64 2.86 8.38
N ILE A 70 8.20 4.00 8.77
CA ILE A 70 7.63 5.32 8.47
C ILE A 70 7.47 5.48 6.96
N TYR A 71 8.51 5.17 6.18
CA TYR A 71 8.44 5.28 4.72
C TYR A 71 7.34 4.39 4.10
N VAL A 72 7.16 3.16 4.59
CA VAL A 72 6.07 2.28 4.13
C VAL A 72 4.71 2.93 4.38
N TYR A 73 4.45 3.36 5.63
CA TYR A 73 3.15 3.91 5.99
C TYR A 73 2.86 5.26 5.31
N GLU A 74 3.87 6.14 5.19
CA GLU A 74 3.73 7.39 4.43
C GLU A 74 3.41 7.12 2.96
N THR A 75 4.07 6.12 2.36
CA THR A 75 3.81 5.73 0.96
C THR A 75 2.38 5.24 0.80
N TRP A 76 1.90 4.35 1.67
CA TRP A 76 0.52 3.87 1.62
C TRP A 76 -0.52 4.98 1.80
N LEU A 77 -0.32 5.85 2.78
CA LEU A 77 -1.22 6.98 3.04
C LEU A 77 -1.25 7.98 1.89
N SER A 78 -0.14 8.14 1.16
CA SER A 78 -0.06 9.01 -0.02
C SER A 78 -0.70 8.36 -1.25
N LEU A 79 -0.57 7.05 -1.41
CA LEU A 79 -1.14 6.32 -2.54
C LEU A 79 -2.67 6.29 -2.51
N ILE A 80 -3.29 6.19 -1.32
CA ILE A 80 -4.75 6.09 -1.18
C ILE A 80 -5.38 7.48 -1.09
N LYS A 81 -6.14 7.87 -2.12
CA LYS A 81 -6.95 9.11 -2.12
C LYS A 81 -8.40 8.90 -1.70
N CYS A 82 -8.90 7.66 -1.71
CA CYS A 82 -10.26 7.38 -1.25
C CYS A 82 -10.37 7.59 0.27
N PRO A 83 -11.22 8.52 0.76
CA PRO A 83 -11.28 8.85 2.18
C PRO A 83 -11.67 7.67 3.08
N ASP A 84 -12.59 6.81 2.62
CA ASP A 84 -13.05 5.66 3.39
C ASP A 84 -11.95 4.62 3.54
N GLU A 85 -11.26 4.28 2.45
CA GLU A 85 -10.12 3.35 2.47
C GLU A 85 -8.96 3.89 3.31
N LEU A 86 -8.65 5.19 3.18
CA LEU A 86 -7.61 5.84 3.97
C LEU A 86 -7.90 5.75 5.46
N LYS A 87 -9.16 5.98 5.86
CA LYS A 87 -9.61 5.89 7.26
C LYS A 87 -9.51 4.45 7.79
N LEU A 88 -9.89 3.46 6.97
CA LEU A 88 -9.78 2.04 7.33
C LEU A 88 -8.32 1.63 7.52
N LEU A 89 -7.45 2.07 6.62
CA LEU A 89 -6.01 1.80 6.69
C LEU A 89 -5.40 2.43 7.94
N ALA A 90 -5.63 3.73 8.16
CA ALA A 90 -5.10 4.44 9.32
C ALA A 90 -5.55 3.79 10.64
N LYS A 91 -6.84 3.43 10.74
CA LYS A 91 -7.36 2.71 11.91
C LYS A 91 -6.65 1.37 12.12
N ARG A 92 -6.40 0.61 11.05
CA ARG A 92 -5.72 -0.68 11.13
C ARG A 92 -4.28 -0.52 11.63
N ILE A 93 -3.53 0.43 11.08
CA ILE A 93 -2.15 0.72 11.51
C ILE A 93 -2.12 1.10 12.99
N ILE A 94 -3.00 2.02 13.42
CA ILE A 94 -3.07 2.45 14.83
C ILE A 94 -3.37 1.27 15.76
N LEU A 95 -4.35 0.43 15.41
CA LEU A 95 -4.68 -0.75 16.22
C LEU A 95 -3.48 -1.70 16.34
N TYR A 96 -2.77 -1.95 15.24
CA TYR A 96 -1.59 -2.82 15.25
C TYR A 96 -0.46 -2.28 16.12
N LEU A 97 -0.21 -0.96 16.10
CA LEU A 97 0.84 -0.33 16.90
C LEU A 97 0.51 -0.27 18.40
N MET A 98 -0.73 -0.54 18.78
CA MET A 98 -1.20 -0.55 20.17
C MET A 98 -1.28 -1.95 20.78
N ASP A 99 -1.23 -3.00 19.95
CA ASP A 99 -1.19 -4.41 20.36
C ASP A 99 0.23 -4.84 20.75
#